data_AF-A0A4U1EU15-F1
#
_entry.id   AF-A0A4U1EU15-F1
#
_cell.length_a   1.000
_cell.length_b   1.000
_cell.length_c   1.000
_cell.angle_alpha   90.00
_cell.angle_beta   90.00
_cell.angle_gamma   90.00
#
_symmetry.space_group_name_H-M   'P 1'
#
loop_
_entity.id
_entity.type
_entity.pdbx_description
1 polymer ?
#
loop_
_entity_poly.entity_id
_entity_poly.type
_entity_poly.pdbx_seq_one_letter_code
_entity_poly.pdbx_strand_id
1 'polypeptide(L)'
;MRGLETTLLFCYGGPSPVPEQSRRQSSLVPGDANGPWAGGSQDSAAVGFVSEDEYLEIQGITREQSGDYECSASNDVAAPVVRRVKVTVNYPPYISEAKGTGVPVGQTGTLQCEASAVPSAEFQWYKDDKRLVEGKKGVKVENRPFLSKLIFLNVSEHDYGNYTCVASNKLGHTNASITLFEVKTTALTPGKGCIAGKDNENASYRLAAMLKNN
;
A
#
# COMPACT_ATOMS: atom_id res chain seq x y z
N MET A 1 3.24 17.92 7.37
CA MET A 1 3.05 18.24 8.81
C MET A 1 1.80 19.10 8.99
N ARG A 2 0.63 18.44 9.15
CA ARG A 2 -0.64 18.88 9.80
C ARG A 2 -1.44 17.57 9.95
N GLY A 3 -2.14 17.22 11.02
CA GLY A 3 -2.49 17.99 12.22
C GLY A 3 -2.56 17.09 13.45
N LEU A 4 -2.54 17.76 14.60
CA LEU A 4 -2.84 17.23 15.92
C LEU A 4 -4.35 16.93 15.97
N GLU A 5 -4.77 15.76 15.50
CA GLU A 5 -6.09 15.25 15.86
C GLU A 5 -5.87 14.28 17.02
N THR A 6 -6.19 14.73 18.23
CA THR A 6 -6.29 13.83 19.38
C THR A 6 -7.60 13.07 19.26
N THR A 7 -7.55 11.74 19.28
CA THR A 7 -8.77 10.91 19.38
C THR A 7 -8.90 10.39 20.81
N LEU A 8 -10.06 10.63 21.41
CA LEU A 8 -10.43 10.11 22.72
C LEU A 8 -11.36 8.91 22.54
N LEU A 9 -10.95 7.75 23.05
CA LEU A 9 -11.82 6.58 23.14
C LEU A 9 -12.31 6.46 24.58
N PHE A 10 -13.63 6.41 24.78
CA PHE A 10 -14.22 6.22 26.10
C PHE A 10 -14.53 4.74 26.36
N CYS A 11 -14.21 4.28 27.57
CA CYS A 11 -14.49 2.93 28.08
C CYS A 11 -15.39 3.06 29.31
N TYR A 12 -16.68 3.29 29.08
CA TYR A 12 -17.66 3.26 30.16
C TYR A 12 -18.02 1.81 30.50
N GLY A 13 -17.87 1.44 31.77
CA GLY A 13 -18.56 0.28 32.32
C GLY A 13 -20.08 0.51 32.20
N GLY A 14 -20.81 -0.43 31.58
CA GLY A 14 -22.28 -0.38 31.60
C GLY A 14 -22.82 -0.35 33.04
N PRO A 15 -24.13 -0.10 33.26
CA PRO A 15 -24.71 -0.08 34.59
C PRO A 15 -24.39 -1.41 35.31
N SER A 16 -23.55 -1.32 36.33
CA SER A 16 -23.13 -2.47 37.13
C SER A 16 -24.24 -2.79 38.13
N PRO A 17 -24.68 -4.05 38.28
CA PRO A 17 -25.62 -4.45 39.31
C PRO A 17 -24.99 -4.50 40.73
N VAL A 18 -23.72 -4.09 40.87
CA VAL A 18 -22.92 -4.28 42.09
C VAL A 18 -22.72 -2.93 42.81
N PRO A 19 -22.93 -2.84 44.14
CA PRO A 19 -22.82 -1.59 44.89
C PRO A 19 -21.40 -0.98 44.84
N GLU A 20 -21.39 0.34 44.94
CA GLU A 20 -20.37 1.32 44.54
C GLU A 20 -19.01 1.29 45.29
N GLN A 21 -18.63 0.16 45.90
CA GLN A 21 -17.43 0.03 46.74
C GLN A 21 -16.30 -0.85 46.16
N SER A 22 -16.47 -1.41 44.96
CA SER A 22 -15.41 -2.15 44.28
C SER A 22 -14.57 -1.21 43.43
N ARG A 23 -13.24 -1.27 43.59
CA ARG A 23 -12.26 -0.50 42.81
C ARG A 23 -12.48 -0.82 41.31
N ARG A 24 -13.10 0.09 40.57
CA ARG A 24 -13.32 -0.07 39.13
C ARG A 24 -11.96 0.06 38.44
N GLN A 25 -11.51 -0.99 37.77
CA GLN A 25 -10.33 -0.92 36.91
C GLN A 25 -10.81 -1.10 35.47
N SER A 26 -10.78 -0.01 34.70
CA SER A 26 -10.97 -0.01 33.26
C SER A 26 -9.62 0.14 32.58
N SER A 27 -9.29 -0.72 31.62
CA SER A 27 -8.11 -0.58 30.78
C SER A 27 -8.50 -0.55 29.31
N LEU A 28 -7.82 0.31 28.54
CA LEU A 28 -7.94 0.43 27.09
C LEU A 28 -6.57 0.20 26.47
N VAL A 29 -6.42 -0.86 25.67
CA VAL A 29 -5.15 -1.23 25.03
C VAL A 29 -5.34 -1.62 23.56
N PRO A 30 -4.31 -1.49 22.70
CA PRO A 30 -4.34 -2.02 21.34
C PRO A 30 -4.53 -3.54 21.36
N GLY A 31 -5.49 -4.05 20.58
CA GLY A 31 -5.71 -5.47 20.36
C GLY A 31 -4.75 -5.98 19.28
N ASP A 32 -3.70 -6.66 19.72
CA ASP A 32 -2.83 -7.54 18.92
C ASP A 32 -2.13 -6.92 17.70
N ALA A 33 -1.02 -6.22 17.95
CA ALA A 33 0.11 -6.28 17.01
C ALA A 33 0.82 -7.63 17.25
N ASN A 34 0.81 -8.54 16.28
CA ASN A 34 1.51 -9.84 16.33
C ASN A 34 2.94 -9.72 16.90
N GLY A 35 3.12 -10.10 18.17
CA GLY A 35 4.40 -10.13 18.89
C GLY A 35 4.25 -10.84 20.24
N PRO A 36 5.26 -11.60 20.72
CA PRO A 36 5.11 -12.47 21.88
C PRO A 36 5.31 -11.68 23.19
N TRP A 37 4.24 -11.41 23.95
CA TRP A 37 4.35 -11.04 25.36
C TRP A 37 4.00 -12.23 26.26
N ALA A 38 4.92 -13.19 26.27
CA ALA A 38 5.06 -14.14 27.36
C ALA A 38 6.11 -13.58 28.33
N GLY A 39 5.68 -13.20 29.53
CA GLY A 39 6.51 -13.20 30.74
C GLY A 39 7.46 -12.01 30.97
N GLY A 40 7.12 -11.23 31.99
CA GLY A 40 8.12 -10.63 32.89
C GLY A 40 8.73 -9.28 32.48
N SER A 41 8.98 -8.48 33.52
CA SER A 41 9.65 -7.18 33.54
C SER A 41 8.75 -5.96 33.30
N GLN A 42 8.43 -5.28 34.40
CA GLN A 42 8.24 -3.83 34.43
C GLN A 42 9.49 -3.20 33.79
N ASP A 43 9.38 -2.81 32.53
CA ASP A 43 10.19 -1.81 31.84
C ASP A 43 9.92 -1.97 30.35
N SER A 44 8.95 -1.23 29.82
CA SER A 44 8.78 -1.10 28.37
C SER A 44 8.17 0.26 28.07
N ALA A 45 9.05 1.21 27.73
CA ALA A 45 8.70 2.41 27.00
C ALA A 45 8.28 2.04 25.55
N ALA A 46 7.20 1.28 25.43
CA ALA A 46 6.43 1.15 24.20
C ALA A 46 5.40 2.28 24.22
N VAL A 47 5.56 3.23 23.28
CA VAL A 47 4.70 4.39 22.95
C VAL A 47 3.50 4.56 23.89
N GLY A 48 3.62 5.54 24.79
CA GLY A 48 2.86 5.68 26.03
C GLY A 48 1.34 5.53 25.92
N PHE A 49 0.81 4.57 26.69
CA PHE A 49 -0.60 4.49 27.05
C PHE A 49 -0.71 4.04 28.50
N VAL A 50 -0.92 5.00 29.39
CA VAL A 50 -1.37 4.77 30.77
C VAL A 50 -2.66 5.56 30.88
N SER A 51 -3.80 4.90 31.07
CA SER A 51 -5.06 5.60 31.38
C SER A 51 -5.29 5.56 32.88
N GLU A 52 -5.25 6.73 33.51
CA GLU A 52 -5.72 6.92 34.89
C GLU A 52 -7.23 7.17 34.95
N ASP A 53 -7.85 7.46 33.80
CA ASP A 53 -9.27 7.77 33.62
C ASP A 53 -9.98 6.75 32.70
N GLU A 54 -11.32 6.74 32.69
CA GLU A 54 -12.20 5.88 31.87
C GLU A 54 -12.09 6.15 30.33
N TYR A 55 -11.01 6.76 29.86
CA TYR A 55 -10.76 7.05 28.45
C TYR A 55 -9.29 6.87 28.06
N LEU A 56 -9.05 6.52 26.80
CA LEU A 56 -7.74 6.46 26.16
C LEU A 56 -7.55 7.67 25.26
N GLU A 57 -6.55 8.48 25.56
CA GLU A 57 -6.12 9.57 24.71
C GLU A 57 -4.99 9.10 23.78
N ILE A 58 -5.19 9.22 22.47
CA ILE A 58 -4.15 8.92 21.47
C ILE A 58 -3.63 10.25 20.92
N GLN A 59 -2.39 10.58 21.30
CA GLN A 59 -1.70 11.76 20.81
C GLN A 59 -0.81 11.42 19.60
N GLY A 60 -0.62 12.41 18.72
CA GLY A 60 0.29 12.29 17.58
C GLY A 60 -0.11 11.19 16.60
N ILE A 61 -1.36 11.22 16.12
CA ILE A 61 -1.91 10.08 15.37
C ILE A 61 -1.10 9.74 14.12
N THR A 62 -0.68 8.47 14.01
CA THR A 62 -0.03 7.90 12.83
C THR A 62 -0.89 6.81 12.19
N ARG A 63 -0.57 6.40 10.96
CA ARG A 63 -1.36 5.39 10.21
C ARG A 63 -1.37 4.04 10.92
N GLU A 64 -0.27 3.76 11.62
CA GLU A 64 0.02 2.52 12.35
C GLU A 64 -0.87 2.34 13.59
N GLN A 65 -1.54 3.40 14.06
CA GLN A 65 -2.50 3.33 15.16
C GLN A 65 -3.91 2.94 14.71
N SER A 66 -4.13 2.63 13.42
CA SER A 66 -5.36 1.96 12.99
C SER A 66 -5.35 0.51 13.48
N GLY A 67 -6.46 0.04 14.03
CA GLY A 67 -6.54 -1.32 14.56
C GLY A 67 -7.78 -1.54 15.42
N ASP A 68 -7.89 -2.73 15.99
CA ASP A 68 -8.88 -3.02 17.01
C ASP A 68 -8.33 -2.61 18.37
N TYR A 69 -9.14 -1.93 19.15
CA TYR A 69 -8.83 -1.49 20.50
C TYR A 69 -9.76 -2.20 21.46
N GLU A 70 -9.23 -2.63 22.60
CA GLU A 70 -9.99 -3.39 23.58
C GLU A 70 -10.15 -2.58 24.87
N CYS A 71 -11.39 -2.48 25.33
CA CYS A 71 -11.81 -1.92 26.61
C CYS A 71 -12.21 -3.08 27.52
N SER A 72 -11.53 -3.22 28.66
CA SER A 72 -11.83 -4.24 29.67
C SER A 72 -12.19 -3.57 30.99
N ALA A 73 -13.29 -3.98 31.60
CA ALA A 73 -13.73 -3.51 32.92
C ALA A 73 -13.86 -4.68 33.90
N SER A 74 -13.16 -4.59 35.03
CA SER A 74 -13.22 -5.57 36.13
C SER A 74 -13.66 -4.90 37.43
N ASN A 75 -14.37 -5.66 38.26
CA ASN A 75 -14.63 -5.34 39.66
C ASN A 75 -14.07 -6.42 40.61
N ASP A 76 -13.21 -7.32 40.11
CA ASP A 76 -12.55 -8.44 40.80
C ASP A 76 -13.49 -9.47 41.43
N VAL A 77 -14.79 -9.37 41.17
CA VAL A 77 -15.82 -10.31 41.65
C VAL A 77 -16.28 -11.25 40.54
N ALA A 78 -16.41 -10.73 39.32
CA ALA A 78 -16.83 -11.48 38.15
C ALA A 78 -15.77 -11.45 37.04
N ALA A 79 -15.95 -12.30 36.02
CA ALA A 79 -15.14 -12.23 34.81
C ALA A 79 -15.22 -10.80 34.21
N PRO A 80 -14.10 -10.24 33.72
CA PRO A 80 -14.07 -8.90 33.18
C PRO A 80 -14.98 -8.78 31.96
N VAL A 81 -15.65 -7.63 31.83
CA VAL A 81 -16.44 -7.30 30.64
C VAL A 81 -15.51 -6.66 29.62
N VAL A 82 -15.45 -7.27 28.43
CA VAL A 82 -14.56 -6.83 27.36
C VAL A 82 -15.37 -6.33 26.17
N ARG A 83 -14.98 -5.18 25.60
CA ARG A 83 -15.51 -4.64 24.33
C ARG A 83 -14.38 -4.29 23.39
N ARG A 84 -14.55 -4.62 22.11
CA ARG A 84 -13.62 -4.27 21.04
C ARG A 84 -14.20 -3.18 20.15
N VAL A 85 -13.37 -2.20 19.79
CA VAL A 85 -13.69 -1.06 18.94
C VAL A 85 -12.67 -0.97 17.82
N LYS A 86 -13.13 -0.94 16.57
CA LYS A 86 -12.25 -0.74 15.42
C LYS A 86 -11.99 0.74 15.19
N VAL A 87 -10.74 1.16 15.35
CA VAL A 87 -10.27 2.51 15.03
C VAL A 87 -9.64 2.51 13.65
N THR A 88 -10.05 3.45 12.80
CA THR A 88 -9.50 3.61 11.43
C THR A 88 -8.96 5.02 11.28
N VAL A 89 -7.67 5.14 11.02
CA VAL A 89 -7.01 6.42 10.73
C VAL A 89 -7.15 6.71 9.24
N ASN A 90 -7.90 7.76 8.92
CA ASN A 90 -8.04 8.22 7.53
C ASN A 90 -6.84 9.09 7.14
N TYR A 91 -6.36 8.96 5.91
CA TYR A 91 -5.26 9.78 5.38
C TYR A 91 -5.41 10.00 3.86
N PRO A 92 -4.88 11.12 3.32
CA PRO A 92 -4.90 11.40 1.89
C PRO A 92 -4.04 10.39 1.12
N PRO A 93 -4.29 10.21 -0.19
CA PRO A 93 -3.55 9.24 -0.97
C PRO A 93 -2.06 9.55 -1.04
N TYR A 94 -1.25 8.50 -0.98
CA TYR A 94 0.19 8.53 -1.17
C TYR A 94 0.56 7.49 -2.22
N ILE A 95 1.20 7.91 -3.31
CA ILE A 95 1.65 7.00 -4.37
C ILE A 95 2.90 6.27 -3.88
N SER A 96 2.77 4.95 -3.73
CA SER A 96 3.85 4.06 -3.31
C SER A 96 4.70 3.60 -4.49
N GLU A 97 4.10 3.43 -5.66
CA GLU A 97 4.80 3.03 -6.88
C GLU A 97 4.15 3.64 -8.13
N ALA A 98 4.99 4.07 -9.08
CA ALA A 98 4.59 4.59 -10.37
C ALA A 98 5.52 4.02 -11.44
N LYS A 99 5.03 3.08 -12.26
CA LYS A 99 5.85 2.26 -13.14
C LYS A 99 5.55 2.52 -14.61
N GLY A 100 6.58 3.00 -15.30
CA GLY A 100 6.64 3.13 -16.74
C GLY A 100 7.05 1.84 -17.44
N THR A 101 6.82 1.77 -18.75
CA THR A 101 7.15 0.59 -19.54
C THR A 101 7.73 0.99 -20.90
N GLY A 102 8.74 0.24 -21.34
CA GLY A 102 9.26 0.32 -22.71
C GLY A 102 8.60 -0.73 -23.59
N VAL A 103 8.01 -0.33 -24.71
CA VAL A 103 7.21 -1.23 -25.56
C VAL A 103 7.50 -0.94 -27.04
N PRO A 104 7.65 -1.97 -27.90
CA PRO A 104 7.71 -1.78 -29.35
C PRO A 104 6.35 -1.38 -29.93
N VAL A 105 6.36 -0.68 -31.07
CA VAL A 105 5.14 -0.39 -31.84
C VAL A 105 4.43 -1.70 -32.20
N GLY A 106 3.09 -1.73 -32.13
CA GLY A 106 2.30 -2.91 -32.44
C GLY A 106 1.99 -3.81 -31.24
N GLN A 107 2.66 -3.61 -30.10
CA GLN A 107 2.52 -4.48 -28.92
C GLN A 107 1.64 -3.88 -27.83
N THR A 108 1.28 -4.70 -26.84
CA THR A 108 0.53 -4.28 -25.66
C THR A 108 1.45 -3.61 -24.65
N GLY A 109 1.10 -2.40 -24.23
CA GLY A 109 1.79 -1.67 -23.17
C GLY A 109 0.93 -1.55 -21.91
N THR A 110 1.57 -1.49 -20.73
CA THR A 110 0.85 -1.23 -19.48
C THR A 110 1.65 -0.28 -18.61
N LEU A 111 1.01 0.80 -18.17
CA LEU A 111 1.51 1.68 -17.11
C LEU A 111 0.78 1.34 -15.82
N GLN A 112 1.48 1.44 -14.69
CA GLN A 112 0.95 1.06 -13.39
C GLN A 112 1.19 2.16 -12.36
N CYS A 113 0.18 2.38 -11.51
CA CYS A 113 0.20 3.38 -10.45
C CYS A 113 -0.44 2.79 -9.20
N GLU A 114 0.29 2.75 -8.10
CA GLU A 114 -0.16 2.23 -6.81
C GLU A 114 -0.20 3.35 -5.77
N ALA A 115 -1.30 3.41 -5.02
CA ALA A 115 -1.46 4.39 -3.96
C ALA A 115 -2.08 3.77 -2.71
N SER A 116 -1.52 4.13 -1.56
CA SER A 116 -2.07 3.85 -0.24
C SER A 116 -2.94 5.02 0.19
N ALA A 117 -4.19 4.75 0.59
CA ALA A 117 -5.14 5.75 1.02
C ALA A 117 -6.24 5.14 1.90
N VAL A 118 -6.73 5.89 2.89
CA VAL A 118 -7.94 5.55 3.62
C VAL A 118 -8.81 6.80 3.77
N PRO A 119 -10.05 6.84 3.23
CA PRO A 119 -10.68 5.84 2.37
C PRO A 119 -9.91 5.58 1.07
N SER A 120 -10.22 4.46 0.39
CA SER A 120 -9.58 4.06 -0.86
C SER A 120 -9.57 5.18 -1.91
N ALA A 121 -8.52 5.23 -2.71
CA ALA A 121 -8.36 6.28 -3.70
C ALA A 121 -9.13 5.97 -4.99
N GLU A 122 -9.63 7.02 -5.63
CA GLU A 122 -10.06 7.02 -7.01
C GLU A 122 -8.90 7.46 -7.92
N PHE A 123 -8.70 6.74 -9.03
CA PHE A 123 -7.60 6.96 -9.95
C PHE A 123 -8.06 7.57 -11.27
N GLN A 124 -7.28 8.51 -11.77
CA GLN A 124 -7.48 9.17 -13.06
C GLN A 124 -6.15 9.29 -13.80
N TRP A 125 -6.18 9.07 -15.12
CA TRP A 125 -5.01 9.18 -15.97
C TRP A 125 -5.12 10.39 -16.88
N TYR A 126 -3.98 11.05 -17.12
CA TYR A 126 -3.86 12.23 -17.97
C TYR A 126 -2.69 12.04 -18.94
N LYS A 127 -2.82 12.60 -20.14
CA LYS A 127 -1.73 12.79 -21.09
C LYS A 127 -1.79 14.23 -21.58
N ASP A 128 -0.70 14.96 -21.51
CA ASP A 128 -0.63 16.38 -21.93
C ASP A 128 -1.78 17.22 -21.32
N ASP A 129 -1.96 17.10 -20.00
CA ASP A 129 -3.03 17.73 -19.20
C ASP A 129 -4.48 17.37 -19.57
N LYS A 130 -4.67 16.46 -20.54
CA LYS A 130 -6.00 15.97 -20.93
C LYS A 130 -6.30 14.66 -20.24
N ARG A 131 -7.45 14.61 -19.55
CA ARG A 131 -7.95 13.38 -18.93
C ARG A 131 -8.20 12.32 -19.99
N LEU A 132 -7.65 11.13 -19.78
CA LEU A 132 -7.94 9.95 -20.59
C LEU A 132 -9.28 9.38 -20.14
N VAL A 133 -10.23 9.32 -21.07
CA VAL A 133 -11.55 8.75 -20.83
C VAL A 133 -11.53 7.27 -21.19
N GLU A 134 -12.09 6.46 -20.29
CA GLU A 134 -12.28 5.03 -20.51
C GLU A 134 -13.09 4.78 -21.80
N GLY A 135 -12.64 3.86 -22.66
CA GLY A 135 -13.31 3.56 -23.93
C GLY A 135 -12.78 4.32 -25.16
N LYS A 136 -11.71 5.13 -25.03
CA LYS A 136 -10.95 5.59 -26.20
C LYS A 136 -10.42 4.35 -26.94
N LYS A 137 -10.61 4.29 -28.28
CA LYS A 137 -10.19 3.13 -29.09
C LYS A 137 -8.73 2.75 -28.78
N GLY A 138 -8.51 1.50 -28.34
CA GLY A 138 -7.18 0.94 -28.09
C GLY A 138 -6.61 1.14 -26.68
N VAL A 139 -7.31 1.85 -25.79
CA VAL A 139 -6.85 2.11 -24.41
C VAL A 139 -7.90 1.64 -23.40
N LYS A 140 -7.46 0.89 -22.38
CA LYS A 140 -8.28 0.40 -21.28
C LYS A 140 -7.71 0.88 -19.94
N VAL A 141 -8.58 1.31 -19.03
CA VAL A 141 -8.20 1.65 -17.65
C VAL A 141 -8.75 0.56 -16.73
N GLU A 142 -7.91 0.04 -15.84
CA GLU A 142 -8.35 -0.89 -14.79
C GLU A 142 -8.07 -0.26 -13.43
N ASN A 143 -9.14 0.15 -12.73
CA ASN A 143 -9.04 0.77 -11.42
C ASN A 143 -9.40 -0.24 -10.32
N ARG A 144 -8.54 -0.35 -9.32
CA ARG A 144 -8.75 -1.06 -8.04
C ARG A 144 -8.46 -0.09 -6.88
N PRO A 145 -8.89 -0.41 -5.64
CA PRO A 145 -8.77 0.51 -4.50
C PRO A 145 -7.38 1.09 -4.22
N PHE A 146 -6.31 0.35 -4.57
CA PHE A 146 -4.91 0.73 -4.30
C PHE A 146 -4.02 0.67 -5.55
N LEU A 147 -4.58 0.33 -6.71
CA LEU A 147 -3.82 0.05 -7.93
C LEU A 147 -4.64 0.44 -9.16
N SER A 148 -4.04 1.23 -10.04
CA SER A 148 -4.59 1.54 -11.35
C SER A 148 -3.62 1.15 -12.46
N LYS A 149 -4.17 0.59 -13.54
CA LYS A 149 -3.42 0.23 -14.75
C LYS A 149 -4.00 0.94 -15.96
N LEU A 150 -3.12 1.56 -16.75
CA LEU A 150 -3.44 2.09 -18.08
C LEU A 150 -2.85 1.15 -19.14
N ILE A 151 -3.72 0.46 -19.86
CA ILE A 151 -3.37 -0.61 -20.78
C ILE A 151 -3.61 -0.14 -22.21
N PHE A 152 -2.57 -0.21 -23.03
CA PHE A 152 -2.60 0.03 -24.47
C PHE A 152 -2.65 -1.31 -25.18
N LEU A 153 -3.68 -1.57 -25.99
CA LEU A 153 -3.83 -2.86 -26.67
C LEU A 153 -2.93 -2.99 -27.92
N ASN A 154 -2.62 -1.86 -28.55
CA ASN A 154 -1.74 -1.78 -29.71
C ASN A 154 -1.06 -0.40 -29.68
N VAL A 155 0.19 -0.36 -29.21
CA VAL A 155 0.96 0.89 -29.05
C VAL A 155 1.34 1.45 -30.41
N SER A 156 1.04 2.73 -30.63
CA SER A 156 1.47 3.54 -31.77
C SER A 156 2.51 4.57 -31.36
N GLU A 157 3.20 5.18 -32.34
CA GLU A 157 4.17 6.26 -32.09
C GLU A 157 3.56 7.45 -31.32
N HIS A 158 2.26 7.70 -31.49
CA HIS A 158 1.55 8.78 -30.81
C HIS A 158 1.21 8.48 -29.35
N ASP A 159 1.31 7.23 -28.92
CA ASP A 159 1.04 6.83 -27.55
C ASP A 159 2.25 7.04 -26.64
N TYR A 160 3.46 7.13 -27.17
CA TYR A 160 4.64 7.43 -26.37
C TYR A 160 4.55 8.82 -25.72
N GLY A 161 5.21 8.95 -24.57
CA GLY A 161 5.29 10.20 -23.82
C GLY A 161 5.04 10.02 -22.32
N ASN A 162 4.83 11.15 -21.65
CA ASN A 162 4.55 11.20 -20.22
C ASN A 162 3.06 11.17 -19.95
N TYR A 163 2.70 10.37 -18.96
CA TYR A 163 1.36 10.19 -18.44
C TYR A 163 1.35 10.57 -16.97
N THR A 164 0.30 11.22 -16.52
CA THR A 164 0.11 11.55 -15.11
C THR A 164 -0.99 10.68 -14.54
N CYS A 165 -0.65 9.91 -13.52
CA CYS A 165 -1.62 9.24 -12.67
C CYS A 165 -1.97 10.18 -11.51
N VAL A 166 -3.27 10.39 -11.27
CA VAL A 166 -3.79 11.16 -10.14
C VAL A 166 -4.60 10.22 -9.25
N ALA A 167 -4.24 10.14 -7.97
CA ALA A 167 -4.96 9.39 -6.95
C ALA A 167 -5.63 10.38 -5.99
N SER A 168 -6.93 10.21 -5.73
CA SER A 168 -7.72 11.18 -4.93
C SER A 168 -8.68 10.49 -3.96
N ASN A 169 -8.88 11.07 -2.78
CA ASN A 169 -9.95 10.72 -1.85
C ASN A 169 -10.50 11.98 -1.17
N LYS A 170 -11.45 11.81 -0.23
CA LYS A 170 -12.07 12.94 0.48
C LYS A 170 -11.12 13.84 1.29
N LEU A 171 -9.90 13.38 1.58
CA LEU A 171 -8.89 14.10 2.36
C LEU A 171 -7.84 14.80 1.49
N GLY A 172 -7.77 14.50 0.20
CA GLY A 172 -6.82 15.14 -0.71
C GLY A 172 -6.51 14.31 -1.94
N HIS A 173 -5.47 14.73 -2.67
CA HIS A 173 -5.01 14.06 -3.88
C HIS A 173 -3.49 14.12 -3.98
N THR A 174 -2.94 13.22 -4.77
CA THR A 174 -1.52 13.19 -5.14
C THR A 174 -1.38 12.72 -6.60
N ASN A 175 -0.23 12.96 -7.21
CA ASN A 175 0.03 12.57 -8.59
C ASN A 175 1.46 12.07 -8.81
N ALA A 176 1.66 11.32 -9.90
CA ALA A 176 2.97 10.87 -10.35
C ALA A 176 3.05 10.87 -11.88
N SER A 177 4.21 11.24 -12.41
CA SER A 177 4.51 11.18 -13.84
C SER A 177 5.13 9.83 -14.20
N ILE A 178 4.66 9.21 -15.26
CA ILE A 178 5.01 7.87 -15.72
C ILE A 178 5.26 7.93 -17.23
N THR A 179 6.36 7.34 -17.69
CA THR A 179 6.72 7.39 -19.12
C THR A 179 6.42 6.08 -19.83
N LEU A 180 5.76 6.16 -21.00
CA LEU A 180 5.73 5.11 -22.00
C LEU A 180 6.74 5.45 -23.10
N PHE A 181 7.69 4.56 -23.38
CA PHE A 181 8.76 4.82 -24.35
C PHE A 181 8.95 3.66 -25.33
N GLU A 182 9.46 3.98 -26.51
CA GLU A 182 9.69 2.99 -27.56
C GLU A 182 10.89 2.10 -27.23
N VAL A 183 10.72 0.79 -27.41
CA VAL A 183 11.83 -0.17 -27.43
C VAL A 183 11.94 -0.77 -28.82
N LYS A 184 13.10 -0.58 -29.45
CA LYS A 184 13.38 -1.20 -30.75
C LYS A 184 13.68 -2.68 -30.54
N THR A 185 12.83 -3.55 -31.07
CA THR A 185 13.14 -4.98 -31.13
C THR A 185 14.22 -5.19 -32.18
N THR A 186 15.45 -5.45 -31.75
CA THR A 186 16.48 -5.94 -32.67
C THR A 186 16.05 -7.33 -33.10
N ALA A 187 15.53 -7.45 -34.32
CA ALA A 187 15.32 -8.76 -34.91
C ALA A 187 16.67 -9.48 -34.92
N LEU A 188 16.79 -10.59 -34.19
CA LEU A 188 17.82 -11.57 -34.48
C LEU A 188 17.53 -12.06 -35.89
N THR A 189 18.21 -11.48 -36.89
CA THR A 189 18.16 -12.00 -38.25
C THR A 189 18.55 -13.48 -38.18
N PRO A 190 17.73 -14.42 -38.65
CA PRO A 190 18.14 -15.81 -38.86
C PRO A 190 19.14 -15.82 -40.02
N GLY A 191 20.38 -15.44 -39.74
CA GLY A 191 21.36 -15.10 -40.76
C GLY A 191 22.74 -15.56 -40.31
N LYS A 192 23.12 -16.75 -40.81
CA LYS A 192 24.37 -17.50 -40.59
C LYS A 192 24.36 -18.35 -39.32
N GLY A 193 23.98 -19.61 -39.53
CA GLY A 193 23.90 -20.62 -38.49
C GLY A 193 25.21 -20.81 -37.74
N CYS A 194 25.08 -21.17 -36.47
CA CYS A 194 26.13 -21.87 -35.77
C CYS A 194 26.34 -23.21 -36.49
N ILE A 195 27.38 -23.31 -37.30
CA ILE A 195 27.85 -24.60 -37.79
C ILE A 195 28.47 -25.26 -36.55
N ALA A 196 27.86 -26.33 -36.05
CA ALA A 196 28.48 -27.16 -35.04
C ALA A 196 29.77 -27.75 -35.66
N GLY A 197 30.92 -27.20 -35.30
CA GLY A 197 32.20 -27.87 -35.53
C GLY A 197 32.15 -29.20 -34.80
N LYS A 198 32.19 -30.30 -35.56
CA LYS A 198 32.52 -31.62 -35.02
C LYS A 198 34.01 -31.64 -34.78
N ASP A 199 34.40 -31.08 -33.65
CA ASP A 199 35.72 -31.25 -33.07
C ASP A 199 35.51 -32.31 -31.99
N ASN A 200 36.03 -33.50 -32.26
CA ASN A 200 36.09 -34.59 -31.32
C ASN A 200 36.88 -34.15 -30.07
N GLU A 201 36.44 -34.65 -28.92
CA GLU A 201 37.00 -34.51 -27.57
C GLU A 201 36.66 -33.25 -26.75
N ASN A 202 35.80 -33.48 -25.75
CA ASN A 202 35.60 -32.71 -24.52
C ASN A 202 34.63 -31.51 -24.55
N ALA A 203 33.34 -31.83 -24.70
CA ALA A 203 32.22 -30.90 -24.48
C ALA A 203 32.09 -30.51 -23.00
N SER A 204 32.79 -29.45 -22.59
CA SER A 204 32.42 -28.66 -21.41
C SER A 204 31.77 -27.36 -21.90
N TYR A 205 30.44 -27.31 -21.84
CA TYR A 205 29.69 -26.11 -22.20
C TYR A 205 30.01 -24.99 -21.19
N ARG A 206 30.91 -24.07 -21.57
CA ARG A 206 31.01 -22.75 -20.94
C ARG A 206 30.32 -21.75 -21.85
N LEU A 207 29.13 -21.31 -21.46
CA LEU A 207 28.54 -20.08 -22.00
C LEU A 207 29.48 -18.92 -21.64
N ALA A 208 30.38 -18.57 -22.55
CA ALA A 208 31.10 -17.31 -22.49
C ALA A 208 30.27 -16.28 -23.27
N ALA A 209 29.40 -15.56 -22.56
CA ALA A 209 28.81 -14.35 -23.11
C ALA A 209 29.94 -13.31 -23.26
N MET A 210 30.35 -13.06 -24.50
CA MET A 210 31.25 -11.97 -24.86
C MET A 210 30.51 -10.64 -24.71
N LEU A 211 30.63 -10.00 -23.54
CA LEU A 211 30.51 -8.54 -23.46
C LEU A 211 31.86 -7.95 -23.87
N LYS A 212 32.00 -7.60 -25.16
CA LYS A 212 32.99 -6.63 -25.63
C LYS A 212 32.31 -5.60 -26.53
N ASN A 213 32.09 -4.44 -25.90
CA ASN A 213 32.17 -3.07 -26.40
C ASN A 213 31.71 -2.74 -27.83
N ASN A 214 30.83 -1.74 -27.89
CA ASN A 214 31.20 -0.47 -28.52
C ASN A 214 30.65 0.69 -27.69
#